data_AF-A0A956KJS1-F1
#
_entry.id   AF-A0A956KJS1-F1
#
_cell.length_a   1.000
_cell.length_b   1.000
_cell.length_c   1.000
_cell.angle_alpha   90.00
_cell.angle_beta   90.00
_cell.angle_gamma   90.00
#
_symmetry.space_group_name_H-M   'P 1'
#
loop_
_entity.id
_entity.type
_entity.pdbx_description
1 polymer ?
#
loop_
_entity_poly.entity_id
_entity_poly.type
_entity_poly.pdbx_seq_one_letter_code
_entity_poly.pdbx_strand_id
1 'polypeptide(L)'
;DDLKFSWDANEEDGWIVRYTVESTGREGKIDLREGGDVKLLWRIDWPMRWAQEGVMFEPGGKDHSSEGGSYDTAKQIVAQVYGGWAPEYVAYDFVSIKGMGGKISSSAGNVVTVGDCLRVYEPKMLRWLFASYRANTEFAISFDLDVLKLYEDYDRAVLLAHQAEDGSNKDKKRQTARRTMDLADPAGVRVVPGSTPPFQPSFRPLSVILQIYDGDIDRARAHYQSTGELKTDEELRLFDLRARCVWNWIEDFAPADFRYRIRAEPVSRSLEGAERAALERLVAVLEAAPADLSEEQLVPHMKTLFEGLEIGAKEFFPVVYDLILDREKGPKLTSLVTVMGVDRALPLLRGGL
;
A
#
# COMPACT_ATOMS: atom_id res chain seq x y z
N ASP A 1 29.94 -0.59 31.33
CA ASP A 1 31.17 -0.06 31.93
C ASP A 1 31.75 0.97 31.01
N ASP A 2 32.01 2.16 31.52
CA ASP A 2 32.64 3.22 30.74
C ASP A 2 34.13 2.91 30.53
N LEU A 3 34.64 3.28 29.36
CA LEU A 3 36.04 3.10 28.96
C LEU A 3 36.71 4.47 28.89
N LYS A 4 37.88 4.60 29.54
CA LYS A 4 38.80 5.71 29.30
C LYS A 4 39.84 5.31 28.29
N PHE A 5 40.04 6.12 27.26
CA PHE A 5 41.04 5.90 26.22
C PHE A 5 42.25 6.82 26.41
N SER A 6 43.43 6.32 26.08
CA SER A 6 44.66 7.11 25.96
C SER A 6 45.45 6.67 24.74
N TRP A 7 46.11 7.64 24.10
CA TRP A 7 46.87 7.43 22.87
C TRP A 7 48.13 8.32 22.90
N ASP A 8 49.25 7.77 22.44
CA ASP A 8 50.51 8.49 22.25
C ASP A 8 50.98 8.30 20.81
N ALA A 9 51.12 9.41 20.08
CA ALA A 9 51.56 9.42 18.69
C ALA A 9 52.99 8.86 18.50
N ASN A 10 53.81 8.87 19.55
CA ASN A 10 55.20 8.43 19.50
C ASN A 10 55.38 6.95 19.89
N GLU A 11 54.35 6.32 20.47
CA GLU A 11 54.39 4.91 20.84
C GLU A 11 54.05 4.05 19.62
N GLU A 12 55.01 3.22 19.19
CA GLU A 12 54.85 2.30 18.04
C GLU A 12 54.23 2.99 16.81
N ASP A 13 54.78 4.14 16.41
CA ASP A 13 54.30 4.98 15.30
C ASP A 13 52.82 5.44 15.41
N GLY A 14 52.28 5.47 16.64
CA GLY A 14 50.92 5.93 16.92
C GLY A 14 49.83 4.90 16.66
N TRP A 15 50.17 3.61 16.52
CA TRP A 15 49.19 2.56 16.23
C TRP A 15 48.52 1.95 17.47
N ILE A 16 49.06 2.22 18.66
CA ILE A 16 48.58 1.63 19.91
C ILE A 16 47.59 2.56 20.62
N VAL A 17 46.38 2.06 20.83
CA VAL A 17 45.37 2.70 21.70
C VAL A 17 45.25 1.90 22.98
N ARG A 18 45.34 2.57 24.13
CA ARG A 18 45.17 1.97 25.45
C ARG A 18 43.80 2.32 26.00
N TYR A 19 43.21 1.41 26.76
CA TYR A 19 41.95 1.65 27.44
C TYR A 19 41.97 1.14 28.88
N THR A 20 41.17 1.78 29.73
CA THR A 20 40.92 1.35 31.10
C THR A 20 39.42 1.23 31.34
N VAL A 21 39.00 0.09 31.88
CA VAL A 21 37.61 -0.17 32.28
C VAL A 21 37.35 0.50 33.64
N GLU A 22 36.51 1.53 33.68
CA GLU A 22 36.35 2.35 34.90
C GLU A 22 35.86 1.55 36.11
N SER A 23 34.98 0.58 35.90
CA SER A 23 34.37 -0.23 36.97
C SER A 23 35.34 -1.22 37.64
N THR A 24 36.36 -1.68 36.92
CA THR A 24 37.27 -2.76 37.36
C THR A 24 38.73 -2.35 37.43
N GLY A 25 39.09 -1.20 36.85
CA GLY A 25 40.48 -0.77 36.68
C GLY A 25 41.30 -1.63 35.72
N ARG A 26 40.68 -2.57 34.99
CA ARG A 26 41.41 -3.39 34.01
C ARG A 26 41.89 -2.54 32.87
N GLU A 27 43.15 -2.73 32.49
CA GLU A 27 43.78 -2.07 31.37
C GLU A 27 43.92 -3.02 30.18
N GLY A 28 43.85 -2.47 28.97
CA GLY A 28 44.10 -3.18 27.74
C GLY A 28 44.75 -2.26 26.71
N LYS A 29 45.29 -2.88 25.65
CA LYS A 29 45.81 -2.18 24.48
C LYS A 29 45.28 -2.83 23.20
N ILE A 30 45.13 -2.03 22.16
CA ILE A 30 44.69 -2.45 20.84
C ILE A 30 45.64 -1.84 19.81
N ASP A 31 46.12 -2.67 18.90
CA ASP A 31 46.89 -2.24 17.73
C ASP A 31 45.94 -2.03 16.56
N LEU A 32 45.80 -0.78 16.11
CA LEU A 32 44.87 -0.42 15.04
C LEU A 32 45.21 -1.09 13.70
N ARG A 33 46.43 -1.60 13.50
CA ARG A 33 46.86 -2.31 12.27
C ARG A 33 46.33 -3.74 12.20
N GLU A 34 46.20 -4.38 13.35
CA GLU A 34 45.71 -5.76 13.47
C GLU A 34 44.17 -5.82 13.40
N GLY A 35 43.52 -4.65 13.39
CA GLY A 35 42.08 -4.52 13.60
C GLY A 35 41.72 -4.76 15.07
N GLY A 36 40.44 -4.92 15.35
CA GLY A 36 39.95 -5.21 16.70
C GLY A 36 38.71 -4.41 17.06
N ASP A 37 38.30 -4.52 18.32
CA ASP A 37 37.06 -3.95 18.85
C ASP A 37 37.19 -2.45 19.18
N VAL A 38 37.72 -1.66 18.25
CA VAL A 38 37.76 -0.18 18.33
C VAL A 38 36.95 0.41 17.19
N LYS A 39 36.01 1.27 17.54
CA LYS A 39 35.14 1.96 16.58
C LYS A 39 35.29 3.47 16.75
N LEU A 40 35.47 4.17 15.62
CA LEU A 40 35.38 5.63 15.59
C LEU A 40 34.00 6.11 16.05
N LEU A 41 33.97 7.19 16.81
CA LEU A 41 32.71 7.86 17.14
C LEU A 41 32.01 8.28 15.84
N TRP A 42 30.68 8.11 15.77
CA TRP A 42 29.92 8.25 14.53
C TRP A 42 30.11 9.60 13.81
N ARG A 43 30.33 10.70 14.56
CA ARG A 43 30.63 12.04 14.00
C ARG A 43 31.96 12.11 13.25
N ILE A 44 32.90 11.22 13.58
CA ILE A 44 34.23 11.11 12.98
C ILE A 44 34.26 10.00 11.92
N ASP A 45 33.52 8.91 12.18
CA ASP A 45 33.35 7.74 11.32
C ASP A 45 32.59 8.05 10.02
N TRP A 46 31.54 8.87 10.08
CA TRP A 46 30.76 9.22 8.90
C TRP A 46 31.57 9.97 7.82
N PRO A 47 32.27 11.08 8.14
CA PRO A 47 33.16 11.74 7.17
C PRO A 47 34.37 10.89 6.76
N MET A 48 34.85 9.99 7.61
CA MET A 48 35.88 9.01 7.23
C MET A 48 35.38 8.14 6.08
N ARG A 49 34.17 7.59 6.20
CA ARG A 49 33.55 6.76 5.17
C ARG A 49 33.30 7.53 3.87
N TRP A 50 32.96 8.82 3.94
CA TRP A 50 32.87 9.66 2.72
C TRP A 50 34.17 9.71 1.94
N ALA A 51 35.29 9.97 2.63
CA ALA A 51 36.60 10.02 2.00
C ALA A 51 37.03 8.64 1.48
N GLN A 52 36.86 7.60 2.29
CA GLN A 52 37.29 6.24 1.97
C GLN A 52 36.53 5.66 0.78
N GLU A 53 35.21 5.84 0.72
CA GLU A 53 34.34 5.29 -0.32
C GLU A 53 34.17 6.25 -1.53
N GLY A 54 34.74 7.45 -1.46
CA GLY A 54 34.60 8.46 -2.51
C GLY A 54 33.15 8.90 -2.75
N VAL A 55 32.38 9.06 -1.68
CA VAL A 55 30.93 9.33 -1.75
C VAL A 55 30.68 10.69 -2.42
N MET A 56 29.93 10.68 -3.52
CA MET A 56 29.60 11.89 -4.30
C MET A 56 28.24 12.48 -3.93
N PHE A 57 27.29 11.64 -3.51
CA PHE A 57 25.94 12.04 -3.14
C PHE A 57 25.43 11.15 -2.01
N GLU A 58 24.95 11.76 -0.93
CA GLU A 58 24.32 11.06 0.18
C GLU A 58 23.20 11.92 0.76
N PRO A 59 21.92 11.52 0.62
CA PRO A 59 20.83 12.23 1.29
C PRO A 59 20.83 11.87 2.78
N GLY A 60 20.20 12.72 3.60
CA GLY A 60 20.07 12.44 5.03
C GLY A 60 18.77 13.00 5.61
N GLY A 61 18.35 12.43 6.75
CA GLY A 61 17.20 12.96 7.47
C GLY A 61 17.46 14.38 7.96
N LYS A 62 16.41 15.21 7.97
CA LYS A 62 16.51 16.62 8.38
C LYS A 62 17.15 16.84 9.77
N ASP A 63 17.09 15.85 10.65
CA ASP A 63 17.73 15.88 11.98
C ASP A 63 19.26 15.99 11.91
N HIS A 64 19.88 15.62 10.80
CA HIS A 64 21.32 15.82 10.56
C HIS A 64 21.66 17.16 9.90
N SER A 65 20.66 17.87 9.37
CA SER A 65 20.81 19.05 8.51
C SER A 65 20.69 20.38 9.24
N SER A 66 20.50 20.39 10.57
CA SER A 66 20.46 21.63 11.35
C SER A 66 21.81 22.37 11.31
N GLU A 67 21.78 23.68 11.51
CA GLU A 67 23.00 24.48 11.62
C GLU A 67 23.85 24.01 12.80
N GLY A 68 25.14 23.74 12.56
CA GLY A 68 26.03 23.11 13.53
C GLY A 68 25.72 21.64 13.79
N GLY A 69 24.82 21.05 12.99
CA GLY A 69 24.41 19.67 13.04
C GLY A 69 25.50 18.71 12.57
N SER A 70 25.09 17.47 12.38
CA SER A 70 26.02 16.37 12.09
C SER A 70 26.70 16.56 10.75
N TYR A 71 25.92 16.94 9.73
CA TYR A 71 26.40 17.16 8.38
C TYR A 71 27.39 18.33 8.30
N ASP A 72 27.11 19.44 9.00
CA ASP A 72 28.01 20.60 9.06
C ASP A 72 29.36 20.26 9.71
N THR A 73 29.34 19.52 10.83
CA THR A 73 30.60 19.08 11.45
C THR A 73 31.36 18.09 10.57
N ALA A 74 30.66 17.15 9.93
CA ALA A 74 31.27 16.16 9.05
C ALA A 74 31.91 16.80 7.80
N LYS A 75 31.28 17.85 7.24
CA LYS A 75 31.84 18.66 6.15
C LYS A 75 33.23 19.23 6.47
N GLN A 76 33.42 19.71 7.68
CA GLN A 76 34.72 20.25 8.10
C GLN A 76 35.73 19.14 8.33
N ILE A 77 35.32 18.06 9.01
CA ILE A 77 36.17 16.93 9.34
C ILE A 77 36.70 16.25 8.07
N VAL A 78 35.85 15.98 7.08
CA VAL A 78 36.26 15.26 5.87
C VAL A 78 37.37 15.99 5.12
N ALA A 79 37.28 17.32 5.02
CA ALA A 79 38.29 18.14 4.37
C ALA A 79 39.57 18.27 5.20
N GLN A 80 39.44 18.53 6.51
CA GLN A 80 40.59 18.86 7.37
C GLN A 80 41.37 17.64 7.86
N VAL A 81 40.68 16.51 8.09
CA VAL A 81 41.28 15.31 8.69
C VAL A 81 41.57 14.25 7.62
N TYR A 82 40.64 14.03 6.70
CA TYR A 82 40.74 12.94 5.73
C TYR A 82 41.15 13.39 4.33
N GLY A 83 41.27 14.71 4.08
CA GLY A 83 41.60 15.24 2.76
C GLY A 83 40.56 14.94 1.67
N GLY A 84 39.35 14.56 2.06
CA GLY A 84 38.23 14.25 1.16
C GLY A 84 37.32 15.46 0.92
N TRP A 85 36.21 15.23 0.23
CA TRP A 85 35.15 16.21 0.03
C TRP A 85 33.85 15.76 0.70
N ALA A 86 32.99 16.71 1.00
CA ALA A 86 31.64 16.41 1.44
C ALA A 86 30.75 16.07 0.23
N PRO A 87 29.88 15.05 0.33
CA PRO A 87 28.98 14.69 -0.75
C PRO A 87 27.91 15.77 -0.96
N GLU A 88 27.39 15.82 -2.18
CA GLU A 88 26.14 16.50 -2.50
C GLU A 88 25.02 15.94 -1.61
N TYR A 89 24.18 16.82 -1.07
CA TYR A 89 23.28 16.48 0.02
C TYR A 89 21.89 17.03 -0.20
N VAL A 90 20.90 16.17 0.03
CA VAL A 90 19.48 16.53 0.05
C VAL A 90 18.89 16.04 1.36
N ALA A 91 18.38 16.99 2.15
CA ALA A 91 17.62 16.67 3.35
C ALA A 91 16.26 16.07 2.96
N TYR A 92 15.91 14.91 3.53
CA TYR A 92 14.56 14.37 3.43
C TYR A 92 13.78 14.57 4.73
N ASP A 93 12.47 14.78 4.57
CA ASP A 93 11.52 14.94 5.67
C ASP A 93 10.92 13.59 6.10
N PHE A 94 10.10 13.61 7.14
CA PHE A 94 9.51 12.41 7.72
C PHE A 94 8.48 11.75 6.79
N VAL A 95 8.35 10.43 6.97
CA VAL A 95 7.25 9.64 6.40
C VAL A 95 6.38 9.17 7.56
N SER A 96 5.14 9.64 7.63
CA SER A 96 4.21 9.26 8.68
C SER A 96 3.34 8.07 8.26
N ILE A 97 2.79 7.35 9.25
CA ILE A 97 1.86 6.23 9.02
C ILE A 97 0.47 6.61 9.54
N LYS A 98 -0.57 6.35 8.74
CA LYS A 98 -1.98 6.56 9.10
C LYS A 98 -2.78 5.26 9.08
N GLY A 99 -3.90 5.21 9.81
CA GLY A 99 -4.86 4.11 9.71
C GLY A 99 -4.50 2.81 10.45
N MET A 100 -3.41 2.80 11.22
CA MET A 100 -3.04 1.70 12.12
C MET A 100 -3.79 1.87 13.45
N GLY A 101 -5.05 1.43 13.53
CA GLY A 101 -5.86 1.55 14.75
C GLY A 101 -5.28 0.79 15.95
N GLY A 102 -5.08 1.49 17.08
CA GLY A 102 -4.84 0.89 18.41
C GLY A 102 -3.37 0.61 18.75
N LYS A 103 -2.81 1.40 19.69
CA LYS A 103 -1.43 1.37 20.22
C LYS A 103 -0.34 1.91 19.29
N ILE A 104 -0.34 3.23 19.14
CA ILE A 104 0.91 3.98 19.02
C ILE A 104 1.20 4.56 20.41
N SER A 105 1.66 3.71 21.34
CA SER A 105 2.32 4.20 22.54
C SER A 105 3.80 4.31 22.22
N SER A 106 4.35 5.52 22.34
CA SER A 106 5.77 5.84 22.12
C SER A 106 6.74 4.96 22.92
N SER A 107 6.25 4.18 23.90
CA SER A 107 7.00 3.25 24.73
C SER A 107 6.98 1.77 24.28
N ALA A 108 6.30 1.39 23.18
CA ALA A 108 6.13 -0.02 22.77
C ALA A 108 6.62 -0.40 21.37
N GLY A 109 7.24 0.50 20.60
CA GLY A 109 8.03 0.11 19.42
C GLY A 109 7.26 -0.50 18.23
N ASN A 110 6.11 0.06 17.87
CA ASN A 110 5.45 -0.29 16.60
C ASN A 110 6.14 0.44 15.43
N VAL A 111 7.30 -0.08 15.00
CA VAL A 111 7.99 0.36 13.78
C VAL A 111 7.34 -0.32 12.59
N VAL A 112 6.74 0.46 11.70
CA VAL A 112 6.26 -0.06 10.41
C VAL A 112 7.46 -0.29 9.51
N THR A 113 7.64 -1.54 9.11
CA THR A 113 8.71 -1.93 8.19
C THR A 113 8.25 -1.81 6.75
N VAL A 114 9.20 -1.77 5.81
CA VAL A 114 8.88 -1.89 4.38
C VAL A 114 8.15 -3.20 4.09
N GLY A 115 8.44 -4.28 4.83
CA GLY A 115 7.74 -5.55 4.71
C GLY A 115 6.25 -5.43 5.04
N ASP A 116 5.91 -4.67 6.08
CA ASP A 116 4.51 -4.40 6.45
C ASP A 116 3.79 -3.60 5.37
N CYS A 117 4.44 -2.58 4.82
CA CYS A 117 3.90 -1.82 3.69
C CYS A 117 3.64 -2.74 2.49
N LEU A 118 4.58 -3.64 2.15
CA LEU A 118 4.46 -4.55 1.00
C LEU A 118 3.36 -5.61 1.16
N ARG A 119 2.76 -5.76 2.36
CA ARG A 119 1.53 -6.55 2.52
C ARG A 119 0.33 -5.88 1.86
N VAL A 120 0.29 -4.55 1.80
CA VAL A 120 -0.85 -3.74 1.34
C VAL A 120 -0.53 -2.97 0.04
N TYR A 121 0.75 -2.71 -0.21
CA TYR A 121 1.23 -1.90 -1.32
C TYR A 121 2.06 -2.70 -2.30
N GLU A 122 1.70 -2.65 -3.58
CA GLU A 122 2.55 -3.22 -4.63
C GLU A 122 3.94 -2.57 -4.63
N PRO A 123 5.05 -3.30 -4.90
CA PRO A 123 6.39 -2.73 -4.87
C PRO A 123 6.60 -1.54 -5.82
N LYS A 124 5.92 -1.52 -6.97
CA LYS A 124 5.98 -0.41 -7.92
C LYS A 124 5.13 0.78 -7.46
N MET A 125 3.96 0.51 -6.86
CA MET A 125 3.11 1.54 -6.27
C MET A 125 3.84 2.23 -5.10
N LEU A 126 4.45 1.46 -4.18
CA LEU A 126 5.16 2.03 -3.04
C LEU A 126 6.34 2.89 -3.48
N ARG A 127 7.13 2.44 -4.47
CA ARG A 127 8.20 3.26 -5.06
C ARG A 127 7.66 4.51 -5.74
N TRP A 128 6.54 4.41 -6.46
CA TRP A 128 5.87 5.55 -7.07
C TRP A 128 5.46 6.58 -6.02
N LEU A 129 4.96 6.15 -4.87
CA LEU A 129 4.62 7.04 -3.77
C LEU A 129 5.85 7.87 -3.35
N PHE A 130 6.97 7.22 -3.03
CA PHE A 130 8.22 7.90 -2.67
C PHE A 130 8.76 8.81 -3.78
N ALA A 131 8.66 8.40 -5.04
CA ALA A 131 9.12 9.18 -6.19
C ALA A 131 8.19 10.36 -6.56
N SER A 132 6.96 10.37 -6.02
CA SER A 132 5.96 11.41 -6.30
C SER A 132 6.06 12.63 -5.38
N TYR A 133 6.76 12.49 -4.24
CA TYR A 133 7.00 13.59 -3.31
C TYR A 133 8.39 14.17 -3.49
N ARG A 134 8.53 15.46 -3.19
CA ARG A 134 9.84 16.08 -3.03
C ARG A 134 10.46 15.60 -1.73
N ALA A 135 11.78 15.44 -1.70
CA ALA A 135 12.49 14.95 -0.51
C ALA A 135 12.18 15.77 0.74
N ASN A 136 12.11 17.10 0.62
CA ASN A 136 11.85 18.03 1.72
C ASN A 136 10.35 18.22 2.04
N THR A 137 9.51 17.22 1.79
CA THR A 137 8.07 17.28 2.05
C THR A 137 7.65 16.04 2.80
N GLU A 138 6.98 16.24 3.94
CA GLU A 138 6.36 15.14 4.67
C GLU A 138 5.21 14.54 3.86
N PHE A 139 5.10 13.21 3.86
CA PHE A 139 3.93 12.51 3.34
C PHE A 139 3.59 11.31 4.23
N ALA A 140 2.37 10.78 4.05
CA ALA A 140 1.86 9.68 4.84
C ALA A 140 1.60 8.42 3.99
N ILE A 141 1.97 7.26 4.52
CA ILE A 141 1.52 5.94 4.03
C ILE A 141 0.28 5.56 4.86
N SER A 142 -0.85 5.31 4.19
CA SER A 142 -2.14 5.19 4.86
C SER A 142 -2.70 3.77 4.78
N PHE A 143 -3.03 3.17 5.91
CA PHE A 143 -3.63 1.84 5.99
C PHE A 143 -5.14 1.88 6.17
N ASP A 144 -5.74 3.06 6.37
CA ASP A 144 -7.18 3.24 6.40
C ASP A 144 -7.74 3.34 4.96
N LEU A 145 -8.96 3.90 4.83
CA LEU A 145 -9.63 4.06 3.54
C LEU A 145 -8.86 4.95 2.55
N ASP A 146 -7.88 5.76 2.99
CA ASP A 146 -7.06 6.55 2.08
C ASP A 146 -6.22 5.68 1.13
N VAL A 147 -6.00 4.39 1.46
CA VAL A 147 -5.36 3.43 0.54
C VAL A 147 -6.08 3.37 -0.81
N LEU A 148 -7.41 3.48 -0.80
CA LEU A 148 -8.23 3.44 -2.02
C LEU A 148 -7.85 4.60 -2.94
N LYS A 149 -7.77 5.80 -2.37
CA LYS A 149 -7.39 7.01 -3.10
C LYS A 149 -5.93 6.94 -3.58
N LEU A 150 -5.02 6.40 -2.78
CA LEU A 150 -3.62 6.24 -3.18
C LEU A 150 -3.46 5.32 -4.40
N TYR A 151 -4.20 4.20 -4.44
CA TYR A 151 -4.23 3.33 -5.62
C TYR A 151 -4.95 3.96 -6.81
N GLU A 152 -6.05 4.70 -6.60
CA GLU A 152 -6.72 5.44 -7.68
C GLU A 152 -5.81 6.50 -8.31
N ASP A 153 -5.05 7.22 -7.49
CA ASP A 153 -4.06 8.21 -7.95
C ASP A 153 -2.90 7.52 -8.68
N TYR A 154 -2.44 6.35 -8.20
CA TYR A 154 -1.43 5.52 -8.87
C TYR A 154 -1.91 5.02 -10.24
N ASP A 155 -3.09 4.39 -10.31
CA ASP A 155 -3.66 3.86 -11.55
C ASP A 155 -3.86 4.99 -12.58
N ARG A 156 -4.30 6.17 -12.14
CA ARG A 156 -4.41 7.36 -12.98
C ARG A 156 -3.05 7.83 -13.48
N ALA A 157 -2.01 7.79 -12.64
CA ALA A 157 -0.66 8.15 -13.03
C ALA A 157 -0.09 7.16 -14.05
N VAL A 158 -0.37 5.86 -13.92
CA VAL A 158 0.00 4.84 -14.92
C VAL A 158 -0.67 5.17 -16.25
N LEU A 159 -2.00 5.35 -16.27
CA LEU A 159 -2.71 5.71 -17.50
C LEU A 159 -2.15 6.99 -18.12
N LEU A 160 -1.87 8.02 -17.31
CA LEU A 160 -1.32 9.29 -17.79
C LEU A 160 0.08 9.15 -18.38
N ALA A 161 0.95 8.34 -17.76
CA ALA A 161 2.29 8.05 -18.22
C ALA A 161 2.30 7.35 -19.59
N HIS A 162 1.29 6.53 -19.88
CA HIS A 162 1.19 5.79 -21.14
C HIS A 162 0.61 6.60 -22.30
N GLN A 163 -0.05 7.74 -22.05
CA GLN A 163 -0.63 8.56 -23.12
C GLN A 163 0.45 9.10 -24.07
N ALA A 164 0.10 9.26 -25.35
CA ALA A 164 0.95 9.88 -26.33
C ALA A 164 1.19 11.37 -26.01
N GLU A 165 2.32 11.90 -26.45
CA GLU A 165 2.58 13.33 -26.44
C GLU A 165 1.83 13.95 -27.62
N ASP A 166 1.19 15.10 -27.37
CA ASP A 166 0.31 15.76 -28.35
C ASP A 166 0.73 17.21 -28.64
N GLY A 167 1.86 17.66 -28.09
CA GLY A 167 2.36 19.03 -28.20
C GLY A 167 1.58 20.04 -27.34
N SER A 168 0.63 19.60 -26.52
CA SER A 168 -0.17 20.50 -25.69
C SER A 168 0.56 20.92 -24.41
N ASN A 169 0.04 21.97 -23.76
CA ASN A 169 0.50 22.41 -22.45
C ASN A 169 0.41 21.30 -21.37
N LYS A 170 -0.30 20.20 -21.62
CA LYS A 170 -0.41 19.06 -20.69
C LYS A 170 0.76 18.07 -20.82
N ASP A 171 1.58 18.15 -21.86
CA ASP A 171 2.68 17.20 -22.08
C ASP A 171 3.69 17.20 -20.94
N LYS A 172 3.97 18.36 -20.33
CA LYS A 172 4.81 18.43 -19.13
C LYS A 172 4.29 17.51 -18.02
N LYS A 173 2.97 17.42 -17.83
CA LYS A 173 2.37 16.54 -16.83
C LYS A 173 2.51 15.07 -17.21
N ARG A 174 2.34 14.74 -18.50
CA ARG A 174 2.55 13.37 -19.03
C ARG A 174 4.01 12.94 -18.84
N GLN A 175 4.95 13.81 -19.18
CA GLN A 175 6.39 13.58 -19.04
C GLN A 175 6.80 13.41 -17.59
N THR A 176 6.29 14.24 -16.67
CA THR A 176 6.52 14.04 -15.23
C THR A 176 5.99 12.70 -14.76
N ALA A 177 4.73 12.36 -15.08
CA ALA A 177 4.16 11.07 -14.69
C ALA A 177 4.95 9.88 -15.24
N ARG A 178 5.36 9.95 -16.51
CA ARG A 178 6.21 8.95 -17.18
C ARG A 178 7.55 8.81 -16.48
N ARG A 179 8.23 9.93 -16.20
CA ARG A 179 9.53 9.91 -15.52
C ARG A 179 9.42 9.34 -14.11
N THR A 180 8.37 9.67 -13.38
CA THR A 180 8.11 9.08 -12.06
C THR A 180 7.88 7.58 -12.15
N MET A 181 7.13 7.10 -13.16
CA MET A 181 6.93 5.65 -13.38
C MET A 181 8.23 4.92 -13.75
N ASP A 182 9.06 5.52 -14.61
CA ASP A 182 10.37 4.97 -14.97
C ASP A 182 11.29 4.85 -13.75
N LEU A 183 11.27 5.84 -12.84
CA LEU A 183 12.06 5.82 -11.60
C LEU A 183 11.49 4.84 -10.56
N ALA A 184 10.18 4.60 -10.58
CA ALA A 184 9.51 3.68 -9.68
C ALA A 184 9.60 2.21 -10.11
N ASP A 185 9.99 1.94 -11.35
CA ASP A 185 10.09 0.59 -11.89
C ASP A 185 11.35 -0.14 -11.36
N PRO A 186 11.21 -1.24 -10.61
CA PRO A 186 12.35 -1.95 -10.04
C PRO A 186 13.26 -2.60 -11.09
N ALA A 187 12.74 -2.89 -12.28
CA ALA A 187 13.50 -3.49 -13.38
C ALA A 187 14.07 -2.42 -14.33
N GLY A 188 13.81 -1.13 -14.08
CA GLY A 188 14.24 -0.04 -14.93
C GLY A 188 13.52 0.02 -16.28
N VAL A 189 12.36 -0.63 -16.40
CA VAL A 189 11.55 -0.61 -17.63
C VAL A 189 10.97 0.79 -17.82
N ARG A 190 11.17 1.33 -19.02
CA ARG A 190 10.67 2.67 -19.37
C ARG A 190 9.32 2.60 -20.06
N VAL A 191 8.44 3.54 -19.72
CA VAL A 191 7.10 3.65 -20.31
C VAL A 191 7.16 4.28 -21.70
N VAL A 192 6.75 3.53 -22.72
CA VAL A 192 6.71 4.00 -24.11
C VAL A 192 5.49 4.92 -24.33
N PRO A 193 5.66 6.15 -24.87
CA PRO A 193 4.53 7.03 -25.21
C PRO A 193 3.56 6.39 -26.21
N GLY A 194 2.27 6.45 -25.91
CA GLY A 194 1.22 5.87 -26.75
C GLY A 194 1.05 4.35 -26.61
N SER A 195 1.83 3.68 -25.74
CA SER A 195 1.62 2.27 -25.44
C SER A 195 0.40 2.05 -24.54
N THR A 196 -0.16 0.85 -24.56
CA THR A 196 -1.25 0.45 -23.66
C THR A 196 -0.65 -0.21 -22.41
N PRO A 197 -0.94 0.26 -21.18
CA PRO A 197 -0.50 -0.45 -19.98
C PRO A 197 -1.28 -1.78 -19.85
N PRO A 198 -0.67 -2.81 -19.24
CA PRO A 198 -1.40 -4.03 -18.88
C PRO A 198 -2.64 -3.70 -18.04
N PHE A 199 -3.77 -4.35 -18.31
CA PHE A 199 -4.96 -4.19 -17.50
C PHE A 199 -4.71 -4.60 -16.05
N GLN A 200 -5.18 -3.79 -15.12
CA GLN A 200 -5.27 -4.13 -13.70
C GLN A 200 -6.57 -3.57 -13.14
N PRO A 201 -7.37 -4.37 -12.42
CA PRO A 201 -8.56 -3.84 -11.77
C PRO A 201 -8.17 -2.84 -10.69
N SER A 202 -8.93 -1.75 -10.59
CA SER A 202 -8.73 -0.78 -9.52
C SER A 202 -8.98 -1.42 -8.15
N PHE A 203 -8.28 -0.91 -7.13
CA PHE A 203 -8.27 -1.48 -5.78
C PHE A 203 -9.68 -1.63 -5.18
N ARG A 204 -10.55 -0.62 -5.38
CA ARG A 204 -11.92 -0.63 -4.84
C ARG A 204 -12.84 -1.66 -5.53
N PRO A 205 -12.97 -1.72 -6.87
CA PRO A 205 -13.68 -2.82 -7.52
C PRO A 205 -13.17 -4.21 -7.11
N LEU A 206 -11.85 -4.40 -7.09
CA LEU A 206 -11.26 -5.69 -6.71
C LEU A 206 -11.60 -6.06 -5.26
N SER A 207 -11.64 -5.09 -4.35
CA SER A 207 -12.02 -5.32 -2.94
C SER A 207 -13.47 -5.79 -2.77
N VAL A 208 -14.36 -5.43 -3.69
CA VAL A 208 -15.76 -5.91 -3.68
C VAL A 208 -15.79 -7.36 -4.15
N ILE A 209 -15.14 -7.68 -5.27
CA ILE A 209 -15.10 -9.04 -5.82
C ILE A 209 -14.45 -10.02 -4.84
N LEU A 210 -13.33 -9.64 -4.22
CA LEU A 210 -12.65 -10.51 -3.25
C LEU A 210 -13.50 -10.79 -2.01
N GLN A 211 -14.25 -9.81 -1.49
CA GLN A 211 -15.15 -10.06 -0.36
C GLN A 211 -16.32 -10.98 -0.72
N ILE A 212 -16.84 -10.89 -1.95
CA ILE A 212 -17.92 -11.77 -2.43
C ILE A 212 -17.43 -13.22 -2.56
N TYR A 213 -16.16 -13.41 -2.95
CA TYR A 213 -15.53 -14.73 -3.00
C TYR A 213 -14.77 -15.10 -1.73
N ASP A 214 -15.01 -14.41 -0.62
CA ASP A 214 -14.44 -14.73 0.69
C ASP A 214 -12.89 -14.85 0.66
N GLY A 215 -12.22 -14.03 -0.15
CA GLY A 215 -10.77 -13.99 -0.32
C GLY A 215 -10.21 -14.99 -1.34
N ASP A 216 -11.05 -15.76 -2.03
CA ASP A 216 -10.62 -16.70 -3.08
C ASP A 216 -10.12 -15.94 -4.32
N ILE A 217 -8.80 -15.80 -4.41
CA ILE A 217 -8.11 -15.10 -5.49
C ILE A 217 -8.30 -15.82 -6.83
N ASP A 218 -8.36 -17.15 -6.87
CA ASP A 218 -8.52 -17.89 -8.12
C ASP A 218 -9.92 -17.70 -8.69
N ARG A 219 -10.97 -17.67 -7.85
CA ARG A 219 -12.33 -17.30 -8.29
C ARG A 219 -12.42 -15.85 -8.74
N ALA A 220 -11.79 -14.93 -8.02
CA ALA A 220 -11.72 -13.53 -8.45
C ALA A 220 -11.01 -13.40 -9.81
N ARG A 221 -9.91 -14.12 -10.02
CA ARG A 221 -9.19 -14.16 -11.30
C ARG A 221 -10.08 -14.71 -12.41
N ALA A 222 -10.75 -15.84 -12.17
CA ALA A 222 -11.66 -16.45 -13.14
C ALA A 222 -12.81 -15.51 -13.54
N HIS A 223 -13.34 -14.72 -12.59
CA HIS A 223 -14.33 -13.69 -12.86
C HIS A 223 -13.82 -12.66 -13.89
N TYR A 224 -12.65 -12.05 -13.66
CA TYR A 224 -12.07 -11.07 -14.59
C TYR A 224 -11.57 -11.68 -15.91
N GLN A 225 -11.28 -12.99 -15.95
CA GLN A 225 -11.02 -13.69 -17.21
C GLN A 225 -12.31 -13.89 -18.01
N SER A 226 -13.43 -14.21 -17.34
CA SER A 226 -14.73 -14.39 -18.00
C SER A 226 -15.29 -13.11 -18.61
N THR A 227 -14.97 -11.94 -18.05
CA THR A 227 -15.30 -10.62 -18.62
C THR A 227 -14.40 -10.24 -19.79
N GLY A 228 -13.34 -11.02 -20.04
CA GLY A 228 -12.35 -10.73 -21.07
C GLY A 228 -11.44 -9.56 -20.73
N GLU A 229 -11.32 -9.16 -19.46
CA GLU A 229 -10.46 -8.06 -19.03
C GLU A 229 -9.02 -8.52 -18.78
N LEU A 230 -8.83 -9.74 -18.24
CA LEU A 230 -7.51 -10.36 -18.07
C LEU A 230 -7.19 -11.31 -19.21
N LYS A 231 -6.12 -11.03 -19.97
CA LYS A 231 -5.79 -11.76 -21.22
C LYS A 231 -4.37 -12.31 -21.25
N THR A 232 -3.43 -11.62 -20.62
CA THR A 232 -1.99 -11.92 -20.74
C THR A 232 -1.39 -12.42 -19.43
N ASP A 233 -0.29 -13.17 -19.50
CA ASP A 233 0.44 -13.65 -18.32
C ASP A 233 0.92 -12.50 -17.42
N GLU A 234 1.26 -11.35 -18.01
CA GLU A 234 1.64 -10.16 -17.27
C GLU A 234 0.46 -9.61 -16.46
N GLU A 235 -0.72 -9.48 -17.06
CA GLU A 235 -1.95 -9.03 -16.39
C GLU A 235 -2.35 -10.00 -15.26
N LEU A 236 -2.22 -11.31 -15.48
CA LEU A 236 -2.49 -12.32 -14.44
C LEU A 236 -1.53 -12.18 -13.25
N ARG A 237 -0.23 -12.00 -13.50
CA ARG A 237 0.77 -11.81 -12.44
C ARG A 237 0.52 -10.52 -11.65
N LEU A 238 0.16 -9.44 -12.33
CA LEU A 238 -0.15 -8.14 -11.70
C LEU A 238 -1.47 -8.23 -10.90
N PHE A 239 -2.48 -8.90 -11.45
CA PHE A 239 -3.73 -9.19 -10.76
C PHE A 239 -3.47 -9.91 -9.43
N ASP A 240 -2.71 -10.99 -9.45
CA ASP A 240 -2.43 -11.78 -8.24
C ASP A 240 -1.73 -10.97 -7.15
N LEU A 241 -0.78 -10.12 -7.57
CA LEU A 241 -0.08 -9.23 -6.64
C LEU A 241 -1.06 -8.26 -5.99
N ARG A 242 -1.86 -7.56 -6.80
CA ARG A 242 -2.85 -6.61 -6.30
C ARG A 242 -3.93 -7.29 -5.46
N ALA A 243 -4.40 -8.47 -5.85
CA ALA A 243 -5.42 -9.22 -5.12
C ALA A 243 -4.94 -9.61 -3.71
N ARG A 244 -3.68 -10.06 -3.58
CA ARG A 244 -3.06 -10.30 -2.26
C ARG A 244 -2.98 -9.02 -1.44
N CYS A 245 -2.56 -7.91 -2.04
CA CYS A 245 -2.49 -6.61 -1.36
C CYS A 245 -3.88 -6.14 -0.86
N VAL A 246 -4.90 -6.24 -1.71
CA VAL A 246 -6.28 -5.89 -1.36
C VAL A 246 -6.82 -6.78 -0.25
N TRP A 247 -6.61 -8.09 -0.34
CA TRP A 247 -7.13 -9.02 0.67
C TRP A 247 -6.44 -8.84 2.03
N ASN A 248 -5.12 -8.68 2.06
CA ASN A 248 -4.39 -8.34 3.28
C ASN A 248 -4.90 -7.04 3.90
N TRP A 249 -5.16 -6.02 3.07
CA TRP A 249 -5.73 -4.78 3.56
C TRP A 249 -7.13 -4.96 4.15
N ILE A 250 -8.00 -5.74 3.51
CA ILE A 250 -9.33 -6.06 4.01
C ILE A 250 -9.25 -6.73 5.38
N GLU A 251 -8.43 -7.77 5.53
CA GLU A 251 -8.38 -8.54 6.77
C GLU A 251 -7.76 -7.74 7.92
N ASP A 252 -6.67 -7.01 7.66
CA ASP A 252 -5.85 -6.40 8.70
C ASP A 252 -6.22 -4.94 9.04
N PHE A 253 -6.73 -4.16 8.06
CA PHE A 253 -6.82 -2.70 8.20
C PHE A 253 -8.16 -2.07 7.80
N ALA A 254 -8.92 -2.70 6.89
CA ALA A 254 -10.18 -2.13 6.46
C ALA A 254 -11.16 -1.99 7.64
N PRO A 255 -11.87 -0.86 7.76
CA PRO A 255 -12.74 -0.62 8.88
C PRO A 255 -13.94 -1.57 8.86
N ALA A 256 -14.53 -1.82 10.03
CA ALA A 256 -15.56 -2.85 10.19
C ALA A 256 -16.82 -2.60 9.33
N ASP A 257 -17.13 -1.35 9.00
CA ASP A 257 -18.20 -0.95 8.08
C ASP A 257 -17.88 -1.23 6.60
N PHE A 258 -16.60 -1.32 6.24
CA PHE A 258 -16.17 -1.73 4.90
C PHE A 258 -16.24 -3.25 4.69
N ARG A 259 -16.00 -4.03 5.74
CA ARG A 259 -15.88 -5.48 5.69
C ARG A 259 -17.23 -6.19 5.76
N TYR A 260 -17.53 -7.10 4.84
CA TYR A 260 -18.73 -7.95 4.92
C TYR A 260 -18.41 -9.38 4.47
N ARG A 261 -19.25 -10.32 4.88
CA ARG A 261 -19.21 -11.72 4.45
C ARG A 261 -20.61 -12.15 4.05
N ILE A 262 -20.69 -12.97 3.01
CA ILE A 262 -21.96 -13.55 2.59
C ILE A 262 -22.31 -14.68 3.55
N ARG A 263 -23.56 -14.75 4.00
CA ARG A 263 -24.04 -15.84 4.86
C ARG A 263 -23.81 -17.19 4.17
N ALA A 264 -23.35 -18.16 4.95
CA ALA A 264 -23.21 -19.54 4.48
C ALA A 264 -24.58 -20.23 4.38
N GLU A 265 -25.47 -19.92 5.32
CA GLU A 265 -26.80 -20.54 5.44
C GLU A 265 -27.89 -19.47 5.44
N PRO A 266 -29.09 -19.78 4.88
CA PRO A 266 -30.22 -18.87 4.90
C PRO A 266 -30.74 -18.65 6.32
N VAL A 267 -31.25 -17.44 6.58
CA VAL A 267 -31.93 -17.10 7.84
C VAL A 267 -33.41 -16.95 7.58
N SER A 268 -34.25 -17.53 8.45
CA SER A 268 -35.70 -17.32 8.38
C SER A 268 -36.05 -15.94 8.95
N ARG A 269 -36.65 -15.10 8.11
CA ARG A 269 -37.19 -13.78 8.46
C ARG A 269 -38.61 -13.69 7.91
N SER A 270 -39.60 -13.55 8.79
CA SER A 270 -40.97 -13.36 8.34
C SER A 270 -41.17 -11.92 7.87
N LEU A 271 -41.00 -11.70 6.56
CA LEU A 271 -41.34 -10.43 5.93
C LEU A 271 -42.83 -10.38 5.61
N GLU A 272 -43.42 -9.18 5.74
CA GLU A 272 -44.84 -8.95 5.49
C GLU A 272 -45.04 -7.73 4.57
N GLY A 273 -46.25 -7.59 4.02
CA GLY A 273 -46.64 -6.42 3.24
C GLY A 273 -45.76 -6.14 2.01
N ALA A 274 -45.38 -4.88 1.84
CA ALA A 274 -44.65 -4.41 0.67
C ALA A 274 -43.22 -4.98 0.57
N GLU A 275 -42.57 -5.29 1.71
CA GLU A 275 -41.23 -5.90 1.74
C GLU A 275 -41.26 -7.32 1.16
N ARG A 276 -42.22 -8.13 1.61
CA ARG A 276 -42.43 -9.49 1.09
C ARG A 276 -42.72 -9.45 -0.40
N ALA A 277 -43.63 -8.57 -0.84
CA ALA A 277 -43.99 -8.47 -2.26
C ALA A 277 -42.81 -8.06 -3.15
N ALA A 278 -41.96 -7.13 -2.69
CA ALA A 278 -40.74 -6.76 -3.40
C ALA A 278 -39.72 -7.91 -3.44
N LEU A 279 -39.58 -8.67 -2.35
CA LEU A 279 -38.69 -9.84 -2.30
C LEU A 279 -39.18 -10.97 -3.21
N GLU A 280 -40.48 -11.27 -3.23
CA GLU A 280 -41.08 -12.25 -4.14
C GLU A 280 -40.81 -11.90 -5.60
N ARG A 281 -40.91 -10.61 -5.97
CA ARG A 281 -40.55 -10.13 -7.32
C ARG A 281 -39.08 -10.32 -7.64
N LEU A 282 -38.18 -9.99 -6.70
CA LEU A 282 -36.74 -10.18 -6.90
C LEU A 282 -36.40 -11.67 -7.06
N VAL A 283 -36.95 -12.52 -6.20
CA VAL A 283 -36.76 -13.98 -6.28
C VAL A 283 -37.28 -14.53 -7.60
N ALA A 284 -38.48 -14.13 -8.04
CA ALA A 284 -39.03 -14.56 -9.33
C ALA A 284 -38.17 -14.13 -10.53
N VAL A 285 -37.60 -12.91 -10.50
CA VAL A 285 -36.64 -12.45 -11.52
C VAL A 285 -35.41 -13.34 -11.55
N LEU A 286 -34.85 -13.68 -10.38
CA LEU A 286 -33.66 -14.51 -10.28
C LEU A 286 -33.93 -15.99 -10.63
N GLU A 287 -35.11 -16.52 -10.33
CA GLU A 287 -35.52 -17.87 -10.73
C GLU A 287 -35.69 -18.02 -12.24
N ALA A 288 -36.14 -16.96 -12.92
CA ALA A 288 -36.31 -16.93 -14.37
C ALA A 288 -35.01 -16.55 -15.12
N ALA A 289 -33.99 -16.08 -14.40
CA ALA A 289 -32.73 -15.64 -14.97
C ALA A 289 -31.82 -16.83 -15.34
N PRO A 290 -30.95 -16.66 -16.37
CA PRO A 290 -29.90 -17.63 -16.62
C PRO A 290 -28.84 -17.61 -15.50
N ALA A 291 -28.07 -18.69 -15.37
CA ALA A 291 -27.06 -18.82 -14.33
C ALA A 291 -25.95 -17.75 -14.41
N ASP A 292 -25.66 -17.25 -15.62
CA ASP A 292 -24.67 -16.22 -15.94
C ASP A 292 -25.28 -14.81 -16.03
N LEU A 293 -26.36 -14.55 -15.28
CA LEU A 293 -27.05 -13.25 -15.22
C LEU A 293 -26.07 -12.08 -15.08
N SER A 294 -26.10 -11.18 -16.07
CA SER A 294 -25.27 -9.97 -16.07
C SER A 294 -25.94 -8.82 -15.33
N GLU A 295 -25.12 -7.87 -14.88
CA GLU A 295 -25.64 -6.68 -14.22
C GLU A 295 -26.52 -5.82 -15.16
N GLU A 296 -26.19 -5.78 -16.45
CA GLU A 296 -26.99 -5.09 -17.47
C GLU A 296 -28.39 -5.69 -17.63
N GLN A 297 -28.51 -7.01 -17.45
CA GLN A 297 -29.79 -7.73 -17.49
C GLN A 297 -30.60 -7.52 -16.20
N LEU A 298 -29.95 -7.45 -15.04
CA LEU A 298 -30.63 -7.31 -13.74
C LEU A 298 -31.10 -5.87 -13.46
N VAL A 299 -30.35 -4.85 -13.90
CA VAL A 299 -30.64 -3.43 -13.62
C VAL A 299 -32.07 -2.99 -14.06
N PRO A 300 -32.58 -3.35 -15.25
CA PRO A 300 -33.96 -3.04 -15.64
C PRO A 300 -35.01 -3.57 -14.67
N HIS A 301 -34.85 -4.80 -14.18
CA HIS A 301 -35.77 -5.40 -13.19
C HIS A 301 -35.73 -4.67 -11.85
N MET A 302 -34.55 -4.21 -11.42
CA MET A 302 -34.42 -3.42 -10.19
C MET A 302 -35.15 -2.07 -10.25
N LYS A 303 -35.34 -1.49 -11.45
CA LYS A 303 -36.07 -0.22 -11.62
C LYS A 303 -37.58 -0.39 -11.46
N THR A 304 -38.13 -1.54 -11.88
CA THR A 304 -39.57 -1.83 -11.80
C THR A 304 -39.94 -2.60 -10.54
N LEU A 305 -38.96 -3.00 -9.73
CA LEU A 305 -39.14 -3.84 -8.54
C LEU A 305 -40.23 -3.32 -7.59
N PHE A 306 -40.29 -2.00 -7.43
CA PHE A 306 -41.19 -1.31 -6.49
C PHE A 306 -42.49 -0.78 -7.11
N GLU A 307 -42.73 -1.01 -8.40
CA GLU A 307 -43.93 -0.47 -9.07
C GLU A 307 -45.22 -0.97 -8.41
N GLY A 308 -46.05 -0.03 -7.95
CA GLY A 308 -47.30 -0.33 -7.25
C GLY A 308 -47.14 -0.79 -5.80
N LEU A 309 -45.95 -0.62 -5.19
CA LEU A 309 -45.69 -0.91 -3.78
C LEU A 309 -45.42 0.39 -3.01
N GLU A 310 -45.84 0.47 -1.76
CA GLU A 310 -45.54 1.58 -0.85
C GLU A 310 -44.17 1.40 -0.16
N ILE A 311 -43.15 1.05 -0.94
CA ILE A 311 -41.77 0.85 -0.46
C ILE A 311 -40.77 1.28 -1.54
N GLY A 312 -39.60 1.78 -1.14
CA GLY A 312 -38.52 2.12 -2.04
C GLY A 312 -37.24 1.33 -1.76
N ALA A 313 -36.20 1.64 -2.55
CA ALA A 313 -34.88 1.05 -2.41
C ALA A 313 -34.25 1.29 -1.03
N LYS A 314 -34.55 2.43 -0.39
CA LYS A 314 -33.96 2.82 0.90
C LYS A 314 -34.45 1.92 2.04
N GLU A 315 -35.69 1.49 1.97
CA GLU A 315 -36.34 0.60 2.94
C GLU A 315 -36.06 -0.87 2.60
N PHE A 316 -36.12 -1.24 1.32
CA PHE A 316 -35.98 -2.64 0.90
C PHE A 316 -34.54 -3.16 0.91
N PHE A 317 -33.54 -2.36 0.49
CA PHE A 317 -32.16 -2.86 0.39
C PHE A 317 -31.56 -3.27 1.74
N PRO A 318 -31.79 -2.56 2.87
CA PRO A 318 -31.37 -3.04 4.18
C PRO A 318 -31.92 -4.43 4.53
N VAL A 319 -33.16 -4.74 4.15
CA VAL A 319 -33.76 -6.07 4.36
C VAL A 319 -33.01 -7.13 3.56
N VAL A 320 -32.73 -6.85 2.29
CA VAL A 320 -31.97 -7.78 1.43
C VAL A 320 -30.54 -7.96 1.94
N TYR A 321 -29.87 -6.90 2.38
CA TYR A 321 -28.53 -7.01 2.95
C TYR A 321 -28.53 -7.75 4.31
N ASP A 322 -29.60 -7.69 5.12
CA ASP A 322 -29.69 -8.52 6.34
C ASP A 322 -29.74 -10.01 5.98
N LEU A 323 -30.54 -10.38 4.97
CA LEU A 323 -30.66 -11.74 4.48
C LEU A 323 -29.34 -12.27 3.92
N ILE A 324 -28.60 -11.48 3.15
CA ILE A 324 -27.39 -11.93 2.45
C ILE A 324 -26.11 -11.74 3.29
N LEU A 325 -25.98 -10.63 4.03
CA LEU A 325 -24.72 -10.16 4.62
C LEU A 325 -24.76 -10.00 6.15
N ASP A 326 -25.92 -10.10 6.80
CA ASP A 326 -26.11 -9.74 8.22
C ASP A 326 -25.82 -8.26 8.51
N ARG A 327 -26.17 -7.36 7.57
CA ARG A 327 -25.92 -5.92 7.68
C ARG A 327 -27.03 -5.11 7.03
N GLU A 328 -27.18 -3.86 7.45
CA GLU A 328 -28.11 -2.91 6.81
C GLU A 328 -27.58 -2.35 5.47
N LYS A 329 -26.28 -2.48 5.21
CA LYS A 329 -25.60 -1.89 4.05
C LYS A 329 -24.61 -2.87 3.46
N GLY A 330 -24.44 -2.77 2.15
CA GLY A 330 -23.51 -3.60 1.38
C GLY A 330 -23.04 -2.92 0.10
N PRO A 331 -22.25 -3.63 -0.72
CA PRO A 331 -21.93 -3.20 -2.08
C PRO A 331 -23.22 -3.14 -2.91
N LYS A 332 -23.15 -2.53 -4.10
CA LYS A 332 -24.30 -2.43 -5.01
C LYS A 332 -24.96 -3.81 -5.19
N LEU A 333 -26.25 -3.93 -4.83
CA LEU A 333 -26.97 -5.20 -4.80
C LEU A 333 -26.93 -5.96 -6.14
N THR A 334 -27.02 -5.24 -7.27
CA THR A 334 -26.92 -5.88 -8.59
C THR A 334 -25.57 -6.56 -8.79
N SER A 335 -24.47 -5.88 -8.50
CA SER A 335 -23.14 -6.46 -8.57
C SER A 335 -22.94 -7.60 -7.56
N LEU A 336 -23.51 -7.47 -6.34
CA LEU A 336 -23.45 -8.53 -5.33
C LEU A 336 -24.08 -9.82 -5.84
N VAL A 337 -25.32 -9.75 -6.33
CA VAL A 337 -26.10 -10.90 -6.80
C VAL A 337 -25.48 -11.54 -8.05
N THR A 338 -25.03 -10.73 -9.01
CA THR A 338 -24.46 -11.27 -10.25
C THR A 338 -23.09 -11.90 -10.04
N VAL A 339 -22.23 -11.32 -9.19
CA VAL A 339 -20.89 -11.87 -8.90
C VAL A 339 -20.97 -13.12 -8.02
N MET A 340 -21.85 -13.12 -7.00
CA MET A 340 -22.02 -14.28 -6.13
C MET A 340 -22.73 -15.44 -6.83
N GLY A 341 -23.49 -15.14 -7.89
CA GLY A 341 -24.26 -16.08 -8.69
C GLY A 341 -25.68 -16.31 -8.15
N VAL A 342 -26.61 -16.55 -9.08
CA VAL A 342 -28.03 -16.80 -8.78
C VAL A 342 -28.19 -18.00 -7.83
N ASP A 343 -27.41 -19.06 -8.04
CA ASP A 343 -27.46 -20.29 -7.22
C ASP A 343 -27.12 -20.04 -5.75
N ARG A 344 -26.21 -19.10 -5.46
CA ARG A 344 -25.86 -18.71 -4.08
C ARG A 344 -26.85 -17.69 -3.52
N ALA A 345 -27.39 -16.80 -4.35
CA ALA A 345 -28.29 -15.73 -3.91
C ALA A 345 -29.69 -16.25 -3.55
N LEU A 346 -30.28 -17.13 -4.37
CA LEU A 346 -31.67 -17.59 -4.23
C LEU A 346 -31.97 -18.24 -2.87
N PRO A 347 -31.16 -19.20 -2.35
CA PRO A 347 -31.43 -19.79 -1.04
C PRO A 347 -31.46 -18.76 0.09
N LEU A 348 -30.52 -17.81 0.09
CA LEU A 348 -30.42 -16.75 1.11
C LEU A 348 -31.63 -15.81 1.07
N LEU A 349 -32.04 -15.40 -0.13
CA LEU A 349 -33.19 -14.53 -0.34
C LEU A 349 -34.50 -15.22 0.06
N ARG A 350 -34.68 -16.50 -0.28
CA ARG A 350 -35.86 -17.28 0.09
C ARG A 350 -36.02 -17.43 1.61
N GLY A 351 -34.97 -17.23 2.40
CA GLY A 351 -35.10 -17.16 3.86
C GLY A 351 -36.06 -16.07 4.35
N GLY A 352 -36.31 -15.03 3.54
CA GLY A 352 -37.27 -13.97 3.83
C GLY A 352 -38.72 -14.23 3.40
N LEU A 353 -39.01 -15.37 2.76
CA LEU A 353 -40.32 -15.72 2.18
C LEU A 353 -40.99 -16.88 2.93
#